data_AF-A0A959TF99-F1
#
_entry.id   AF-A0A959TF99-F1
#
_cell.length_a   1.000
_cell.length_b   1.000
_cell.length_c   1.000
_cell.angle_alpha   90.00
_cell.angle_beta   90.00
_cell.angle_gamma   90.00
#
_symmetry.space_group_name_H-M   'P 1'
#
loop_
_entity.id
_entity.type
_entity.pdbx_description
1 polymer ?
#
loop_
_entity_poly.entity_id
_entity_poly.type
_entity_poly.pdbx_seq_one_letter_code
_entity_poly.pdbx_strand_id
1 'polypeptide(L)'
;MSNKAHDHVHRLVRSMTRAEKRYFKLYTSRHVVGGKSNYQLLFDAIARMQEYDEEALLKKFAAEAFTKRFAITKRRLYETILHSLDAFHAESSMDARLRRMLHQVELLHQRALYDDARKMLRSVRKLARKHDRHTILLDVLGWERRMLEQRGYAGTPEEELDELLRESSTLRQELEELDQLWDRKSRIFLTLYRHGHARDKDQLKELKQLLRHPLLRDPAALRTPRARFLYHHV
;
A
#
# COMPACT_ATOMS: atom_id res chain seq x y z
N MET A 1 -21.53 -23.03 -20.96
CA MET A 1 -20.64 -23.67 -19.97
C MET A 1 -19.63 -22.64 -19.50
N SER A 2 -19.97 -21.91 -18.44
CA SER A 2 -19.14 -20.84 -17.89
C SER A 2 -18.05 -21.47 -17.03
N ASN A 3 -16.82 -21.05 -17.27
CA ASN A 3 -15.58 -21.51 -16.68
C ASN A 3 -15.73 -21.83 -15.17
N LYS A 4 -15.47 -23.09 -14.77
CA LYS A 4 -15.18 -23.52 -13.37
C LYS A 4 -13.92 -22.84 -12.79
N ALA A 5 -13.48 -21.72 -13.38
CA ALA A 5 -12.36 -20.91 -12.94
C ALA A 5 -12.79 -20.16 -11.68
N HIS A 6 -12.34 -20.67 -10.53
CA HIS A 6 -12.38 -20.06 -9.20
C HIS A 6 -12.97 -18.64 -9.13
N ASP A 7 -14.22 -18.55 -8.65
CA ASP A 7 -14.88 -17.28 -8.41
C ASP A 7 -14.03 -16.39 -7.49
N HIS A 8 -13.81 -15.15 -7.91
CA HIS A 8 -12.91 -14.21 -7.24
C HIS A 8 -13.40 -13.86 -5.82
N VAL A 9 -14.71 -13.87 -5.57
CA VAL A 9 -15.27 -13.64 -4.23
C VAL A 9 -14.98 -14.84 -3.34
N HIS A 10 -15.19 -16.07 -3.85
CA HIS A 10 -14.84 -17.28 -3.11
C HIS A 10 -13.34 -17.33 -2.77
N ARG A 11 -12.45 -17.03 -3.73
CA ARG A 11 -11.01 -16.95 -3.48
C ARG A 11 -10.66 -15.96 -2.38
N LEU A 12 -11.21 -14.75 -2.44
CA LEU A 12 -10.96 -13.72 -1.42
C LEU A 12 -11.47 -14.17 -0.04
N VAL A 13 -12.68 -14.70 0.03
CA VAL A 13 -13.23 -15.23 1.30
C VAL A 13 -12.38 -16.38 1.85
N ARG A 14 -11.80 -17.22 0.98
CA ARG A 14 -10.92 -18.33 1.40
C ARG A 14 -9.56 -17.83 1.89
N SER A 15 -9.00 -16.77 1.31
CA SER A 15 -7.71 -16.20 1.74
C SER A 15 -7.78 -15.45 3.07
N MET A 16 -8.98 -15.00 3.47
CA MET A 16 -9.15 -14.29 4.74
C MET A 16 -8.90 -15.18 5.97
N THR A 17 -8.17 -14.62 6.92
CA THR A 17 -7.96 -15.12 8.29
C THR A 17 -9.26 -15.14 9.09
N ARG A 18 -9.26 -15.87 10.21
CA ARG A 18 -10.42 -15.92 11.13
C ARG A 18 -10.76 -14.54 11.69
N ALA A 19 -9.74 -13.71 11.98
CA ALA A 19 -9.92 -12.36 12.51
C ALA A 19 -10.60 -11.43 11.49
N GLU A 20 -10.15 -11.45 10.24
CA GLU A 20 -10.75 -10.66 9.15
C GLU A 20 -12.20 -11.08 8.89
N LYS A 21 -12.49 -12.39 8.88
CA LYS A 21 -13.86 -12.90 8.74
C LYS A 21 -14.77 -12.45 9.88
N ARG A 22 -14.26 -12.41 11.11
CA ARG A 22 -14.99 -11.90 12.28
C ARG A 22 -15.24 -10.40 12.14
N TYR A 23 -14.23 -9.64 11.72
CA TYR A 23 -14.35 -8.20 11.51
C TYR A 23 -15.36 -7.86 10.41
N PHE A 24 -15.36 -8.58 9.28
CA PHE A 24 -16.34 -8.41 8.21
C PHE A 24 -17.79 -8.53 8.72
N LYS A 25 -18.06 -9.54 9.56
CA LYS A 25 -19.40 -9.71 10.16
C LYS A 25 -19.80 -8.49 10.98
N LEU A 26 -18.89 -8.01 11.84
CA LEU A 26 -19.11 -6.80 12.63
C LEU A 26 -19.26 -5.55 11.75
N TYR A 27 -18.50 -5.45 10.67
CA TYR A 27 -18.55 -4.35 9.73
C TYR A 27 -19.92 -4.25 9.06
N THR A 28 -20.46 -5.38 8.59
CA THR A 28 -21.78 -5.43 7.93
C THR A 28 -22.97 -5.34 8.88
N SER A 29 -22.80 -5.66 10.17
CA SER A 29 -23.90 -5.61 11.15
C SER A 29 -24.23 -4.19 11.61
N ARG A 30 -23.35 -3.20 11.37
CA ARG A 30 -23.53 -1.81 11.81
C ARG A 30 -24.74 -1.09 11.20
N HIS A 31 -25.26 -1.59 10.08
CA HIS A 31 -26.34 -0.94 9.32
C HIS A 31 -27.61 -1.79 9.21
N VAL A 32 -27.72 -2.90 9.95
CA VAL A 32 -28.91 -3.76 9.96
C VAL A 32 -29.52 -3.77 11.35
N VAL A 33 -30.73 -3.26 11.47
CA VAL A 33 -31.54 -3.36 12.70
C VAL A 33 -32.19 -4.75 12.70
N GLY A 34 -31.85 -5.58 13.70
CA GLY A 34 -32.60 -6.81 14.01
C GLY A 34 -32.28 -8.06 13.16
N GLY A 35 -31.14 -8.15 12.46
CA GLY A 35 -30.82 -9.35 11.69
C GLY A 35 -29.45 -9.37 11.00
N LYS A 36 -29.17 -10.44 10.24
CA LYS A 36 -28.00 -10.53 9.36
C LYS A 36 -28.27 -9.79 8.05
N SER A 37 -27.29 -9.06 7.53
CA SER A 37 -27.39 -8.49 6.18
C SER A 37 -27.40 -9.61 5.11
N ASN A 38 -28.02 -9.35 3.96
CA ASN A 38 -27.95 -10.23 2.79
C ASN A 38 -26.49 -10.57 2.41
N TYR A 39 -25.58 -9.60 2.58
CA TYR A 39 -24.15 -9.80 2.36
C TYR A 39 -23.52 -10.76 3.38
N GLN A 40 -23.91 -10.68 4.65
CA GLN A 40 -23.42 -11.59 5.68
C GLN A 40 -23.92 -13.02 5.46
N LEU A 41 -25.17 -13.21 5.04
CA LEU A 41 -25.72 -14.53 4.70
C LEU A 41 -24.97 -15.17 3.52
N LEU A 42 -24.78 -14.40 2.45
CA LEU A 42 -24.06 -14.87 1.27
C LEU A 42 -22.59 -15.16 1.59
N PHE A 43 -21.92 -14.28 2.35
CA PHE A 43 -20.56 -14.49 2.84
C PHE A 43 -20.43 -15.77 3.67
N ASP A 44 -21.34 -16.00 4.63
CA ASP A 44 -21.34 -17.20 5.48
C ASP A 44 -21.51 -18.48 4.64
N ALA A 45 -22.33 -18.44 3.59
CA ALA A 45 -22.50 -19.57 2.68
C ALA A 45 -21.25 -19.84 1.84
N ILE A 46 -20.68 -18.80 1.21
CA ILE A 46 -19.44 -18.89 0.41
C ILE A 46 -18.27 -19.35 1.27
N ALA A 47 -18.15 -18.88 2.51
CA ALA A 47 -17.05 -19.26 3.41
C ALA A 47 -17.04 -20.74 3.80
N ARG A 48 -18.19 -21.42 3.74
CA ARG A 48 -18.34 -22.85 4.04
C ARG A 48 -18.07 -23.74 2.83
N MET A 49 -18.06 -23.17 1.62
CA MET A 49 -17.83 -23.92 0.38
C MET A 49 -16.35 -24.23 0.21
N GLN A 50 -16.03 -25.51 -0.02
CA GLN A 50 -14.67 -25.93 -0.37
C GLN A 50 -14.36 -25.57 -1.83
N GLU A 51 -15.29 -25.90 -2.73
CA GLU A 51 -15.29 -25.50 -4.13
C GLU A 51 -16.48 -24.58 -4.40
N TYR A 52 -16.30 -23.62 -5.30
CA TYR A 52 -17.35 -22.66 -5.60
C TYR A 52 -18.45 -23.30 -6.46
N ASP A 53 -19.70 -23.19 -5.99
CA ASP A 53 -20.90 -23.64 -6.71
C ASP A 53 -21.99 -22.55 -6.65
N GLU A 54 -22.18 -21.85 -7.77
CA GLU A 54 -23.20 -20.80 -7.88
C GLU A 54 -24.62 -21.36 -7.89
N GLU A 55 -24.85 -22.50 -8.54
CA GLU A 55 -26.17 -23.11 -8.61
C GLU A 55 -26.65 -23.55 -7.23
N ALA A 56 -25.75 -24.10 -6.41
CA ALA A 56 -26.04 -24.43 -5.02
C ALA A 56 -26.38 -23.18 -4.18
N LEU A 57 -25.70 -22.05 -4.40
CA LEU A 57 -26.02 -20.78 -3.74
C LEU A 57 -27.41 -20.27 -4.15
N LEU A 58 -27.71 -20.26 -5.45
CA LEU A 58 -29.00 -19.81 -5.97
C LEU A 58 -30.15 -20.69 -5.47
N LYS A 59 -29.96 -22.01 -5.45
CA LYS A 59 -30.94 -22.96 -4.88
C LYS A 59 -31.16 -22.71 -3.39
N LYS A 60 -30.08 -22.53 -2.62
CA LYS A 60 -30.15 -22.29 -1.17
C LYS A 60 -30.89 -20.99 -0.81
N PHE A 61 -30.73 -19.95 -1.62
CA PHE A 61 -31.29 -18.63 -1.38
C PHE A 61 -32.45 -18.29 -2.34
N ALA A 62 -33.12 -19.29 -2.92
CA ALA A 62 -34.13 -19.07 -3.95
C ALA A 62 -35.28 -18.12 -3.54
N ALA A 63 -35.63 -18.08 -2.25
CA ALA A 63 -36.64 -17.17 -1.70
C ALA A 63 -36.13 -15.73 -1.47
N GLU A 64 -34.82 -15.51 -1.49
CA GLU A 64 -34.21 -14.22 -1.17
C GLU A 64 -34.24 -13.28 -2.38
N ALA A 65 -34.72 -12.04 -2.19
CA ALA A 65 -34.84 -11.05 -3.26
C ALA A 65 -33.50 -10.74 -3.97
N PHE A 66 -32.37 -10.92 -3.29
CA PHE A 66 -31.04 -10.63 -3.85
C PHE A 66 -30.61 -11.62 -4.94
N THR A 67 -31.23 -12.81 -5.04
CA THR A 67 -30.93 -13.80 -6.08
C THR A 67 -31.40 -13.36 -7.46
N LYS A 68 -32.47 -12.55 -7.54
CA LYS A 68 -32.95 -11.95 -8.80
C LYS A 68 -31.89 -11.11 -9.51
N ARG A 69 -30.90 -10.60 -8.77
CA ARG A 69 -29.77 -9.81 -9.28
C ARG A 69 -28.45 -10.35 -8.74
N PHE A 70 -28.29 -11.67 -8.74
CA PHE A 70 -27.19 -12.35 -8.05
C PHE A 70 -25.80 -11.85 -8.46
N ALA A 71 -25.55 -11.64 -9.75
CA ALA A 71 -24.27 -11.10 -10.23
C ALA A 71 -23.93 -9.73 -9.61
N ILE A 72 -24.91 -8.82 -9.53
CA ILE A 72 -24.75 -7.50 -8.91
C ILE A 72 -24.54 -7.66 -7.40
N THR A 73 -25.33 -8.50 -6.74
CA THR A 73 -25.19 -8.80 -5.31
C THR A 73 -23.80 -9.33 -4.99
N LYS A 74 -23.28 -10.24 -5.82
CA LYS A 74 -21.95 -10.83 -5.65
C LYS A 74 -20.85 -9.78 -5.83
N ARG A 75 -20.95 -8.93 -6.85
CA ARG A 75 -20.02 -7.80 -7.03
C ARG A 75 -20.03 -6.85 -5.82
N ARG A 76 -21.21 -6.49 -5.33
CA ARG A 76 -21.34 -5.63 -4.13
C ARG A 76 -20.78 -6.31 -2.89
N LEU A 77 -20.96 -7.62 -2.75
CA LEU A 77 -20.35 -8.39 -1.66
C LEU A 77 -18.82 -8.30 -1.75
N TYR A 78 -18.23 -8.49 -2.94
CA TYR A 78 -16.80 -8.34 -3.15
C TYR A 78 -16.29 -6.96 -2.74
N GLU A 79 -16.93 -5.90 -3.24
CA GLU A 79 -16.61 -4.51 -2.87
C GLU A 79 -16.72 -4.31 -1.35
N THR A 80 -17.76 -4.84 -0.71
CA THR A 80 -17.96 -4.73 0.76
C THR A 80 -16.87 -5.48 1.54
N ILE A 81 -16.43 -6.64 1.06
CA ILE A 81 -15.32 -7.38 1.66
C ILE A 81 -14.04 -6.56 1.57
N LEU A 82 -13.75 -5.96 0.41
CA LEU A 82 -12.57 -5.12 0.23
C LEU A 82 -12.59 -3.90 1.16
N HIS A 83 -13.70 -3.17 1.26
CA HIS A 83 -13.82 -2.04 2.19
C HIS A 83 -13.64 -2.48 3.65
N SER A 84 -14.15 -3.67 4.01
CA SER A 84 -13.96 -4.21 5.35
C SER A 84 -12.51 -4.58 5.63
N LEU A 85 -11.80 -5.16 4.66
CA LEU A 85 -10.38 -5.48 4.79
C LEU A 85 -9.52 -4.22 4.86
N ASP A 86 -9.81 -3.21 4.04
CA ASP A 86 -9.17 -1.90 4.09
C ASP A 86 -9.32 -1.26 5.47
N ALA A 87 -10.54 -1.24 6.02
CA ALA A 87 -10.81 -0.74 7.35
C ALA A 87 -10.13 -1.57 8.47
N PHE A 88 -10.01 -2.89 8.29
CA PHE A 88 -9.31 -3.77 9.23
C PHE A 88 -7.80 -3.53 9.23
N HIS A 89 -7.22 -3.29 8.05
CA HIS A 89 -5.78 -3.12 7.84
C HIS A 89 -5.32 -1.66 7.82
N ALA A 90 -6.20 -0.71 8.12
CA ALA A 90 -5.93 0.73 8.10
C ALA A 90 -4.70 1.16 8.94
N GLU A 91 -4.36 0.39 9.99
CA GLU A 91 -3.20 0.61 10.87
C GLU A 91 -2.21 -0.57 10.85
N SER A 92 -2.29 -1.47 9.85
CA SER A 92 -1.49 -2.69 9.76
C SER A 92 0.02 -2.43 9.56
N SER A 93 0.36 -1.26 9.02
CA SER A 93 1.74 -0.84 8.80
C SER A 93 1.85 0.67 8.94
N MET A 94 3.08 1.15 9.14
CA MET A 94 3.36 2.59 9.14
C MET A 94 2.95 3.25 7.82
N ASP A 95 3.11 2.56 6.69
CA ASP A 95 2.75 3.09 5.38
C ASP A 95 1.23 3.19 5.22
N ALA A 96 0.48 2.17 5.67
CA ALA A 96 -0.99 2.21 5.67
C ALA A 96 -1.50 3.40 6.52
N ARG A 97 -0.95 3.56 7.72
CA ARG A 97 -1.28 4.68 8.61
C ARG A 97 -0.97 6.03 7.98
N LEU A 98 0.23 6.21 7.42
CA LEU A 98 0.65 7.48 6.81
C LEU A 98 -0.21 7.84 5.59
N ARG A 99 -0.53 6.87 4.72
CA ARG A 99 -1.40 7.06 3.55
C ARG A 99 -2.82 7.46 3.97
N ARG A 100 -3.35 6.81 5.02
CA ARG A 100 -4.65 7.18 5.60
C ARG A 100 -4.64 8.61 6.11
N MET A 101 -3.60 9.02 6.84
CA MET A 101 -3.49 10.40 7.33
C MET A 101 -3.38 11.41 6.17
N LEU A 102 -2.64 11.09 5.09
CA LEU A 102 -2.61 11.95 3.89
C LEU A 102 -3.98 12.07 3.23
N HIS A 103 -4.75 11.00 3.14
CA HIS A 103 -6.12 11.07 2.64
C HIS A 103 -7.02 11.93 3.54
N GLN A 104 -6.82 11.89 4.86
CA GLN A 104 -7.52 12.78 5.78
C GLN A 104 -7.12 14.26 5.57
N VAL A 105 -5.84 14.57 5.28
CA VAL A 105 -5.41 15.92 4.88
C VAL A 105 -6.17 16.38 3.64
N GLU A 106 -6.30 15.52 2.64
CA GLU A 106 -7.06 15.80 1.42
C GLU A 106 -8.53 16.13 1.71
N LEU A 107 -9.19 15.29 2.51
CA LEU A 107 -10.59 15.49 2.87
C LEU A 107 -10.80 16.80 3.64
N LEU A 108 -9.93 17.12 4.60
CA LEU A 108 -9.99 18.38 5.35
C LEU A 108 -9.79 19.58 4.42
N HIS A 109 -8.82 19.49 3.51
CA HIS A 109 -8.57 20.54 2.52
C HIS A 109 -9.76 20.76 1.59
N GLN A 110 -10.37 19.69 1.06
CA GLN A 110 -11.58 19.77 0.22
C GLN A 110 -12.78 20.39 0.94
N ARG A 111 -12.82 20.33 2.28
CA ARG A 111 -13.84 20.94 3.12
C ARG A 111 -13.48 22.36 3.60
N ALA A 112 -12.42 22.95 3.05
CA ALA A 112 -11.87 24.25 3.46
C ALA A 112 -11.44 24.34 4.94
N LEU A 113 -11.21 23.19 5.60
CA LEU A 113 -10.68 23.11 6.96
C LEU A 113 -9.14 23.16 6.92
N TYR A 114 -8.60 24.27 6.42
CA TYR A 114 -7.17 24.39 6.07
C TYR A 114 -6.22 24.28 7.27
N ASP A 115 -6.59 24.86 8.42
CA ASP A 115 -5.77 24.80 9.62
C ASP A 115 -5.65 23.37 10.18
N ASP A 116 -6.77 22.62 10.16
CA ASP A 116 -6.80 21.21 10.54
C ASP A 116 -5.99 20.37 9.56
N ALA A 117 -6.14 20.60 8.25
CA ALA A 117 -5.34 19.94 7.22
C ALA A 117 -3.84 20.19 7.45
N ARG A 118 -3.43 21.43 7.74
CA ARG A 118 -2.02 21.80 7.99
C ARG A 118 -1.49 21.17 9.30
N LYS A 119 -2.30 21.14 10.36
CA LYS A 119 -1.94 20.45 11.62
C LYS A 119 -1.73 18.95 11.42
N MET A 120 -2.61 18.32 10.64
CA MET A 120 -2.50 16.91 10.31
C MET A 120 -1.29 16.63 9.42
N LEU A 121 -1.06 17.44 8.39
CA LEU A 121 0.09 17.31 7.49
C LEU A 121 1.43 17.39 8.23
N ARG A 122 1.57 18.32 9.20
CA ARG A 122 2.74 18.39 10.09
C ARG A 122 2.95 17.09 10.87
N SER A 123 1.87 16.45 11.31
CA SER A 123 1.93 15.17 12.01
C SER A 123 2.38 14.04 11.07
N VAL A 124 1.88 14.01 9.82
CA VAL A 124 2.34 13.08 8.78
C VAL A 124 3.84 13.26 8.54
N ARG A 125 4.29 14.50 8.33
CA ARG A 125 5.71 14.84 8.09
C ARG A 125 6.61 14.31 9.21
N LYS A 126 6.27 14.59 10.47
CA LYS A 126 7.03 14.14 11.63
C LYS A 126 7.14 12.61 11.68
N LEU A 127 6.03 11.92 11.45
CA LEU A 127 5.98 10.46 11.51
C LEU A 127 6.73 9.83 10.32
N ALA A 128 6.57 10.37 9.12
CA ALA A 128 7.26 9.91 7.92
C ALA A 128 8.79 10.07 8.04
N ARG A 129 9.28 11.20 8.59
CA ARG A 129 10.71 11.39 8.89
C ARG A 129 11.22 10.40 9.93
N LYS A 130 10.47 10.20 11.02
CA LYS A 130 10.84 9.23 12.07
C LYS A 130 11.01 7.81 11.53
N HIS A 131 10.24 7.45 10.49
CA HIS A 131 10.22 6.11 9.90
C HIS A 131 10.88 6.05 8.51
N ASP A 132 11.65 7.07 8.12
CA ASP A 132 12.43 7.06 6.86
C ASP A 132 11.59 6.82 5.59
N ARG A 133 10.37 7.38 5.57
CA ARG A 133 9.38 7.22 4.48
C ARG A 133 9.48 8.32 3.44
N HIS A 134 10.54 8.28 2.64
CA HIS A 134 10.86 9.26 1.61
C HIS A 134 9.72 9.52 0.61
N THR A 135 9.01 8.49 0.14
CA THR A 135 7.89 8.65 -0.79
C THR A 135 6.73 9.43 -0.18
N ILE A 136 6.40 9.16 1.08
CA ILE A 136 5.39 9.92 1.84
C ILE A 136 5.86 11.35 2.08
N LEU A 137 7.16 11.58 2.30
CA LEU A 137 7.70 12.95 2.44
C LEU A 137 7.56 13.75 1.15
N LEU A 138 7.75 13.14 -0.02
CA LEU A 138 7.48 13.80 -1.30
C LEU A 138 5.99 14.18 -1.44
N ASP A 139 5.07 13.30 -1.03
CA ASP A 139 3.64 13.62 -1.00
C ASP A 139 3.34 14.80 -0.05
N VAL A 140 4.00 14.84 1.12
CA VAL A 140 3.90 15.95 2.07
C VAL A 140 4.32 17.28 1.43
N LEU A 141 5.48 17.31 0.74
CA LEU A 141 5.95 18.51 0.06
C LEU A 141 5.00 18.94 -1.08
N GLY A 142 4.36 17.98 -1.74
CA GLY A 142 3.31 18.25 -2.72
C GLY A 142 2.10 18.96 -2.08
N TRP A 143 1.66 18.50 -0.91
CA TRP A 143 0.59 19.14 -0.14
C TRP A 143 0.97 20.53 0.38
N GLU A 144 2.20 20.71 0.85
CA GLU A 144 2.68 22.03 1.30
C GLU A 144 2.62 23.04 0.15
N ARG A 145 3.08 22.67 -1.06
CA ARG A 145 2.95 23.51 -2.26
C ARG A 145 1.49 23.87 -2.58
N ARG A 146 0.57 22.90 -2.52
CA ARG A 146 -0.87 23.16 -2.74
C ARG A 146 -1.44 24.15 -1.71
N MET A 147 -1.00 24.07 -0.46
CA MET A 147 -1.42 25.01 0.59
C MET A 147 -0.87 26.41 0.36
N LEU A 148 0.34 26.55 -0.21
CA LEU A 148 0.90 27.85 -0.61
C LEU A 148 0.10 28.48 -1.75
N GLU A 149 -0.22 27.70 -2.77
CA GLU A 149 -1.03 28.12 -3.90
C GLU A 149 -2.45 28.54 -3.46
N GLN A 150 -3.07 27.75 -2.57
CA GLN A 150 -4.39 28.04 -2.01
C GLN A 150 -4.46 29.41 -1.31
N ARG A 151 -3.39 29.82 -0.62
CA ARG A 151 -3.30 31.14 0.04
C ARG A 151 -2.78 32.25 -0.88
N GLY A 152 -2.62 31.98 -2.19
CA GLY A 152 -2.06 32.93 -3.14
C GLY A 152 -0.64 33.37 -2.79
N TYR A 153 0.14 32.50 -2.15
CA TYR A 153 1.48 32.79 -1.63
C TYR A 153 1.54 33.92 -0.58
N ALA A 154 0.41 34.37 -0.05
CA ALA A 154 0.37 35.43 0.95
C ALA A 154 1.27 35.10 2.15
N GLY A 155 2.23 36.00 2.45
CA GLY A 155 3.20 35.85 3.53
C GLY A 155 4.20 34.71 3.34
N THR A 156 4.39 34.22 2.12
CA THR A 156 5.38 33.17 1.79
C THR A 156 6.68 33.82 1.33
N PRO A 157 7.78 33.68 2.07
CA PRO A 157 9.09 34.15 1.63
C PRO A 157 9.64 33.26 0.51
N GLU A 158 10.51 33.80 -0.34
CA GLU A 158 11.15 33.05 -1.43
C GLU A 158 12.01 31.91 -0.89
N GLU A 159 12.62 32.11 0.28
CA GLU A 159 13.41 31.11 0.99
C GLU A 159 12.60 29.85 1.34
N GLU A 160 11.29 29.97 1.62
CA GLU A 160 10.41 28.82 1.87
C GLU A 160 10.26 27.97 0.59
N LEU A 161 10.20 28.60 -0.58
CA LEU A 161 10.13 27.90 -1.87
C LEU A 161 11.45 27.18 -2.19
N ASP A 162 12.57 27.84 -1.94
CA ASP A 162 13.91 27.26 -2.10
C ASP A 162 14.12 26.06 -1.17
N GLU A 163 13.66 26.14 0.07
CA GLU A 163 13.69 25.03 1.01
C GLU A 163 12.87 23.83 0.52
N LEU A 164 11.65 24.06 0.03
CA LEU A 164 10.81 22.99 -0.53
C LEU A 164 11.41 22.33 -1.77
N LEU A 165 12.12 23.11 -2.61
CA LEU A 165 12.83 22.57 -3.77
C LEU A 165 14.07 21.78 -3.35
N ARG A 166 14.86 22.33 -2.43
CA ARG A 166 16.07 21.68 -1.90
C ARG A 166 15.72 20.36 -1.23
N GLU A 167 14.72 20.35 -0.35
CA GLU A 167 14.28 19.14 0.33
C GLU A 167 13.77 18.08 -0.65
N SER A 168 12.94 18.47 -1.63
CA SER A 168 12.47 17.54 -2.64
C SER A 168 13.61 16.94 -3.47
N SER A 169 14.66 17.73 -3.74
CA SER A 169 15.82 17.27 -4.52
C SER A 169 16.65 16.29 -3.71
N THR A 170 16.90 16.57 -2.43
CA THR A 170 17.58 15.67 -1.51
C THR A 170 16.86 14.32 -1.40
N LEU A 171 15.55 14.33 -1.16
CA LEU A 171 14.75 13.09 -1.06
C LEU A 171 14.80 12.25 -2.34
N ARG A 172 14.82 12.90 -3.52
CA ARG A 172 14.95 12.20 -4.80
C ARG A 172 16.33 11.56 -4.96
N GLN A 173 17.40 12.27 -4.57
CA GLN A 173 18.75 11.72 -4.59
C GLN A 173 18.90 10.51 -3.65
N GLU A 174 18.28 10.57 -2.48
CA GLU A 174 18.28 9.46 -1.52
C GLU A 174 17.52 8.24 -2.06
N LEU A 175 16.37 8.45 -2.73
CA LEU A 175 15.62 7.38 -3.39
C LEU A 175 16.41 6.76 -4.54
N GLU A 176 17.04 7.58 -5.39
CA GLU A 176 17.88 7.12 -6.48
C GLU A 176 19.05 6.27 -5.97
N GLU A 177 19.70 6.69 -4.88
CA GLU A 177 20.76 5.91 -4.23
C GLU A 177 20.26 4.53 -3.78
N LEU A 178 19.07 4.46 -3.16
CA LEU A 178 18.45 3.22 -2.73
C LEU A 178 18.11 2.29 -3.91
N ASP A 179 17.56 2.84 -4.99
CA ASP A 179 17.19 2.08 -6.17
C ASP A 179 18.42 1.52 -6.89
N GLN A 180 19.50 2.30 -6.98
CA GLN A 180 20.77 1.83 -7.54
C GLN A 180 21.38 0.70 -6.70
N LEU A 181 21.38 0.82 -5.36
CA LEU A 181 21.84 -0.25 -4.47
C LEU A 181 21.00 -1.52 -4.65
N TRP A 182 19.68 -1.38 -4.77
CA TRP A 182 18.78 -2.51 -4.99
C TRP A 182 18.99 -3.18 -6.34
N ASP A 183 19.17 -2.41 -7.43
CA ASP A 183 19.53 -2.93 -8.75
C ASP A 183 20.83 -3.75 -8.69
N ARG A 184 21.87 -3.20 -8.05
CA ARG A 184 23.16 -3.91 -7.92
C ARG A 184 23.04 -5.20 -7.14
N LYS A 185 22.38 -5.15 -5.98
CA LYS A 185 22.04 -6.35 -5.22
C LYS A 185 21.35 -7.37 -6.12
N SER A 186 20.27 -6.97 -6.78
CA SER A 186 19.46 -7.87 -7.61
C SER A 186 20.27 -8.53 -8.72
N ARG A 187 21.15 -7.79 -9.40
CA ARG A 187 22.03 -8.33 -10.44
C ARG A 187 23.06 -9.32 -9.90
N ILE A 188 23.66 -9.02 -8.75
CA ILE A 188 24.61 -9.92 -8.07
C ILE A 188 23.90 -11.24 -7.72
N PHE A 189 22.76 -11.17 -7.03
CA PHE A 189 22.00 -12.35 -6.63
C PHE A 189 21.45 -13.14 -7.83
N LEU A 190 21.01 -12.47 -8.89
CA LEU A 190 20.56 -13.13 -10.12
C LEU A 190 21.70 -13.91 -10.79
N THR A 191 22.91 -13.34 -10.83
CA THR A 191 24.09 -13.98 -11.39
C THR A 191 24.48 -15.22 -10.59
N LEU A 192 24.50 -15.10 -9.25
CA LEU A 192 24.75 -16.22 -8.35
C LEU A 192 23.68 -17.31 -8.45
N TYR A 193 22.41 -16.94 -8.61
CA TYR A 193 21.31 -17.90 -8.76
C TYR A 193 21.42 -18.69 -10.08
N ARG A 194 21.74 -18.02 -11.19
CA ARG A 194 21.84 -18.66 -12.51
C ARG A 194 23.03 -19.58 -12.66
N HIS A 195 24.17 -19.24 -12.05
CA HIS A 195 25.44 -19.90 -12.32
C HIS A 195 26.03 -20.64 -11.12
N GLY A 196 25.39 -20.57 -9.95
CA GLY A 196 25.91 -21.09 -8.69
C GLY A 196 27.08 -20.25 -8.15
N HIS A 197 27.94 -20.84 -7.32
CA HIS A 197 29.23 -20.20 -7.00
C HIS A 197 30.03 -20.04 -8.29
N ALA A 198 30.47 -18.81 -8.59
CA ALA A 198 31.21 -18.48 -9.81
C ALA A 198 32.45 -19.38 -9.95
N ARG A 199 32.34 -20.44 -10.76
CA ARG A 199 33.43 -21.39 -11.07
C ARG A 199 34.20 -20.96 -12.33
N ASP A 200 33.59 -20.09 -13.14
CA ASP A 200 34.17 -19.60 -14.39
C ASP A 200 34.87 -18.23 -14.21
N LYS A 201 36.03 -18.06 -14.85
CA LYS A 201 36.85 -16.83 -14.77
C LYS A 201 36.11 -15.61 -15.33
N ASP A 202 35.30 -15.80 -16.36
CA ASP A 202 34.54 -14.71 -16.98
C ASP A 202 33.37 -14.25 -16.10
N GLN A 203 32.68 -15.17 -15.44
CA GLN A 203 31.63 -14.87 -14.45
C GLN A 203 32.21 -14.15 -13.22
N LEU A 204 33.39 -14.57 -12.76
CA LEU A 204 34.09 -13.91 -11.66
C LEU A 204 34.48 -12.46 -12.04
N LYS A 205 34.80 -12.22 -13.32
CA LYS A 205 35.10 -10.89 -13.84
C LYS A 205 33.87 -9.99 -13.89
N GLU A 206 32.73 -10.51 -14.35
CA GLU A 206 31.45 -9.80 -14.36
C GLU A 206 31.00 -9.44 -12.94
N LEU A 207 31.07 -10.39 -12.00
CA LEU A 207 30.74 -10.15 -10.60
C LEU A 207 31.65 -9.09 -9.97
N LYS A 208 32.97 -9.16 -10.24
CA LYS A 208 33.93 -8.14 -9.80
C LYS A 208 33.64 -6.76 -10.39
N GLN A 209 33.10 -6.68 -11.61
CA GLN A 209 32.70 -5.39 -12.19
C GLN A 209 31.47 -4.82 -11.48
N LEU A 210 30.47 -5.64 -11.17
CA LEU A 210 29.28 -5.21 -10.42
C LEU A 210 29.64 -4.68 -9.02
N LEU A 211 30.60 -5.32 -8.34
CA LEU A 211 31.08 -4.90 -7.02
C LEU A 211 31.93 -3.62 -7.02
N ARG A 212 32.46 -3.18 -8.17
CA ARG A 212 33.30 -1.95 -8.27
C ARG A 212 32.50 -0.65 -8.30
N HIS A 213 31.18 -0.73 -8.21
CA HIS A 213 30.28 0.42 -8.25
C HIS A 213 30.63 1.43 -7.14
N PRO A 214 30.61 2.75 -7.40
CA PRO A 214 30.95 3.76 -6.39
C PRO A 214 30.16 3.62 -5.08
N LEU A 215 28.86 3.32 -5.17
CA LEU A 215 27.99 3.11 -3.99
C LEU A 215 28.33 1.87 -3.16
N LEU A 216 29.15 0.95 -3.66
CA LEU A 216 29.60 -0.26 -2.96
C LEU A 216 31.01 -0.12 -2.38
N ARG A 217 31.65 1.04 -2.49
CA ARG A 217 33.03 1.26 -2.01
C ARG A 217 33.11 1.60 -0.53
N ASP A 218 32.23 2.47 -0.06
CA ASP A 218 32.26 2.96 1.33
C ASP A 218 30.83 3.16 1.84
N PRO A 219 30.39 2.40 2.87
CA PRO A 219 29.08 2.59 3.47
C PRO A 219 28.94 3.94 4.19
N ALA A 220 30.03 4.57 4.63
CA ALA A 220 29.98 5.86 5.30
C ALA A 220 29.60 7.02 4.36
N ALA A 221 29.80 6.83 3.05
CA ALA A 221 29.43 7.81 2.03
C ALA A 221 27.93 7.80 1.68
N LEU A 222 27.16 6.81 2.18
CA LEU A 222 25.73 6.68 1.90
C LEU A 222 24.89 7.59 2.80
N ARG A 223 23.86 8.21 2.21
CA ARG A 223 23.11 9.32 2.83
C ARG A 223 22.18 8.86 3.94
N THR A 224 21.61 7.67 3.80
CA THR A 224 20.53 7.20 4.68
C THR A 224 20.91 5.94 5.47
N PRO A 225 20.36 5.74 6.69
CA PRO A 225 20.51 4.47 7.41
C PRO A 225 20.03 3.27 6.59
N ARG A 226 18.99 3.45 5.77
CA ARG A 226 18.45 2.40 4.90
C ARG A 226 19.40 2.03 3.77
N ALA A 227 20.08 3.00 3.17
CA ALA A 227 21.11 2.74 2.15
C ALA A 227 22.27 1.94 2.75
N ARG A 228 22.74 2.32 3.95
CA ARG A 228 23.78 1.57 4.70
C ARG A 228 23.33 0.15 5.03
N PHE A 229 22.09 -0.03 5.45
CA PHE A 229 21.53 -1.37 5.65
C PHE A 229 21.58 -2.19 4.36
N LEU A 230 21.09 -1.65 3.23
CA LEU A 230 21.12 -2.36 1.95
C LEU A 230 22.53 -2.71 1.50
N TYR A 231 23.50 -1.80 1.67
CA TYR A 231 24.91 -2.03 1.38
C TYR A 231 25.43 -3.31 2.04
N HIS A 232 25.16 -3.51 3.33
CA HIS A 232 25.62 -4.71 4.06
C HIS A 232 24.88 -6.01 3.68
N HIS A 233 23.86 -5.92 2.84
CA HIS A 233 23.11 -7.07 2.32
C HIS A 233 23.39 -7.36 0.84
N VAL A 234 24.33 -6.63 0.23
CA VAL A 234 24.91 -6.94 -1.08
C VAL A 234 26.11 -7.85 -0.88
#